data_AF-A0A1N5WUP6-F1
#
_entry.id   AF-A0A1N5WUP6-F1
#
_cell.length_a   1.000
_cell.length_b   1.000
_cell.length_c   1.000
_cell.angle_alpha   90.00
_cell.angle_beta   90.00
_cell.angle_gamma   90.00
#
_symmetry.space_group_name_H-M   'P 1'
#
loop_
_entity.id
_entity.type
_entity.pdbx_description
1 polymer ?
#
loop_
_entity_poly.entity_id
_entity_poly.type
_entity_poly.pdbx_seq_one_letter_code
_entity_poly.pdbx_strand_id
1 'polypeptide(L)'
;MEVFLLWHVRHARWLDGRPTPHRDEVGELTWDEEDGDDLKILGVYSSQARAEDRIQRARELPGFRDEPDCFYINGCTVDQDEWNEGFVSILRADQAD
;
A
#
# COMPACT_ATOMS: atom_id res chain seq x y z
N MET A 1 20.40 10.08 3.19
CA MET A 1 20.16 9.13 4.30
C MET A 1 19.10 8.17 3.82
N GLU A 2 19.32 6.86 3.90
CA GLU A 2 18.28 5.88 3.54
C GLU A 2 17.22 5.80 4.65
N VAL A 3 15.95 5.77 4.24
CA VAL A 3 14.80 5.56 5.12
C VAL A 3 13.85 4.55 4.52
N PHE A 4 12.99 3.99 5.36
CA PHE A 4 12.08 2.89 5.02
C PHE A 4 10.66 3.33 5.33
N LEU A 5 9.82 3.44 4.31
CA LEU A 5 8.42 3.77 4.43
C LEU A 5 7.64 2.48 4.64
N LEU A 6 6.82 2.45 5.70
CA LEU A 6 5.90 1.34 5.96
C LEU A 6 4.50 1.73 5.52
N TRP A 7 3.91 0.89 4.67
CA TRP A 7 2.55 1.00 4.18
C TRP A 7 1.70 -0.17 4.66
N HIS A 8 0.39 0.06 4.73
CA HIS A 8 -0.63 -0.99 4.79
C HIS A 8 -1.68 -0.71 3.72
N VAL A 9 -2.03 -1.74 2.96
CA VAL A 9 -3.15 -1.69 2.01
C VAL A 9 -4.38 -2.22 2.71
N ARG A 10 -5.45 -1.42 2.70
CA ARG A 10 -6.78 -1.86 3.11
C ARG A 10 -7.60 -2.13 1.86
N HIS A 11 -7.99 -3.37 1.65
CA HIS A 11 -8.77 -3.70 0.47
C HIS A 11 -10.24 -3.37 0.62
N ALA A 12 -10.85 -2.97 -0.50
CA ALA A 12 -12.30 -2.93 -0.59
C ALA A 12 -12.88 -4.33 -0.41
N ARG A 13 -13.98 -4.42 0.34
CA ARG A 13 -14.72 -5.68 0.51
C ARG A 13 -15.74 -5.82 -0.60
N TRP A 14 -15.70 -6.95 -1.28
CA TRP A 14 -16.72 -7.30 -2.25
C TRP A 14 -18.06 -7.60 -1.57
N LEU A 15 -19.14 -6.95 -2.03
CA LEU A 15 -20.49 -7.15 -1.48
C LEU A 15 -21.10 -8.52 -1.85
N ASP A 16 -20.60 -9.14 -2.91
CA ASP A 16 -21.02 -10.47 -3.36
C ASP A 16 -20.35 -11.62 -2.57
N GLY A 17 -19.45 -11.29 -1.64
CA GLY A 17 -18.77 -12.24 -0.76
C GLY A 17 -17.61 -12.99 -1.41
N ARG A 18 -17.18 -12.64 -2.63
CA ARG A 18 -15.97 -13.22 -3.21
C ARG A 18 -14.74 -12.84 -2.37
N PRO A 19 -13.72 -13.72 -2.26
CA PRO A 19 -12.52 -13.39 -1.52
C PRO A 19 -11.78 -12.24 -2.21
N THR A 20 -11.25 -11.32 -1.41
CA THR A 20 -10.33 -10.30 -1.90
C THR A 20 -8.96 -10.93 -2.13
N PRO A 21 -8.39 -10.85 -3.35
CA PRO A 21 -7.01 -11.24 -3.57
C PRO A 21 -6.09 -10.21 -2.91
N HIS A 22 -5.25 -10.69 -1.99
CA HIS A 22 -4.27 -9.84 -1.29
C HIS A 22 -2.88 -9.89 -1.95
N ARG A 23 -2.60 -11.00 -2.64
CA ARG A 23 -1.35 -11.22 -3.35
C ARG A 23 -1.62 -11.93 -4.67
N ASP A 24 -0.76 -11.69 -5.66
CA ASP A 24 -0.81 -12.36 -6.95
C ASP A 24 -0.17 -13.76 -6.92
N GLU A 25 -0.09 -14.41 -8.08
CA GLU A 25 0.48 -15.75 -8.22
C GLU A 25 1.98 -15.82 -7.86
N VAL A 26 2.70 -14.70 -7.92
CA VAL A 26 4.13 -14.61 -7.57
C VAL A 26 4.37 -14.11 -6.14
N GLY A 27 3.29 -13.79 -5.41
CA GLY A 27 3.32 -13.39 -4.01
C GLY A 27 3.47 -11.88 -3.81
N GLU A 28 3.39 -11.07 -4.86
CA GLU A 28 3.42 -9.60 -4.77
C GLU A 28 2.09 -9.06 -4.28
N LEU A 29 2.13 -7.94 -3.55
CA LEU A 29 0.92 -7.32 -3.00
C LEU A 29 0.06 -6.75 -4.14
N THR A 30 -1.18 -7.21 -4.25
CA THR A 30 -2.13 -6.73 -5.26
C THR A 30 -2.98 -5.63 -4.67
N TRP A 31 -3.07 -4.47 -5.30
CA TRP A 31 -3.95 -3.39 -4.87
C TRP A 31 -4.45 -2.59 -6.07
N ASP A 32 -5.68 -2.08 -5.97
CA ASP A 32 -6.28 -1.27 -7.02
C ASP A 32 -7.11 -0.13 -6.40
N GLU A 33 -6.61 1.10 -6.56
CA GLU A 33 -7.28 2.31 -6.09
C GLU A 33 -8.63 2.54 -6.80
N GLU A 34 -8.80 2.10 -8.05
CA GLU A 34 -10.08 2.22 -8.78
C GLU A 34 -11.14 1.25 -8.22
N ASP A 35 -10.71 0.08 -7.72
CA ASP A 35 -11.58 -0.87 -7.01
C ASP A 35 -11.85 -0.45 -5.54
N GLY A 36 -11.24 0.64 -5.08
CA GLY A 36 -11.49 1.25 -3.77
C GLY A 36 -10.54 0.78 -2.67
N ASP A 37 -9.40 0.19 -3.03
CA ASP A 37 -8.33 -0.08 -2.07
C ASP A 37 -7.72 1.24 -1.55
N ASP A 38 -7.33 1.26 -0.28
CA ASP A 38 -6.84 2.45 0.41
C ASP A 38 -5.46 2.18 1.01
N LEU A 39 -4.47 3.00 0.64
CA LEU A 39 -3.09 2.88 1.11
C LEU A 39 -2.83 3.83 2.28
N LYS A 40 -2.27 3.29 3.36
CA LYS A 40 -1.90 4.07 4.55
C LYS A 40 -0.41 4.00 4.80
N ILE A 41 0.24 5.16 4.87
CA ILE A 41 1.57 5.25 5.46
C ILE A 41 1.47 5.17 6.98
N LEU A 42 2.10 4.15 7.56
CA LEU A 42 2.13 3.94 9.01
C LEU A 42 3.31 4.64 9.67
N GLY A 43 4.37 4.92 8.90
CA GLY A 43 5.53 5.66 9.36
C GLY A 43 6.72 5.59 8.42
N VAL A 44 7.71 6.43 8.72
CA VAL A 44 9.01 6.49 8.04
C VAL A 44 10.09 6.13 9.07
N TYR A 45 10.92 5.14 8.75
CA TYR A 45 11.87 4.54 9.67
C TYR A 45 13.30 4.69 9.18
N SER A 46 14.23 4.88 10.10
CA SER A 46 15.67 4.99 9.79
C SER A 46 16.35 3.65 9.48
N SER A 47 15.64 2.54 9.61
CA SER A 47 16.12 1.20 9.28
C SER A 47 14.96 0.26 9.01
N GLN A 48 15.20 -0.75 8.16
CA GLN A 48 14.21 -1.77 7.84
C GLN A 48 13.70 -2.51 9.09
N ALA A 49 14.61 -2.92 9.99
CA ALA A 49 14.25 -3.61 11.23
C ALA A 49 13.24 -2.83 12.10
N ARG A 50 13.34 -1.49 12.15
CA ARG A 50 12.38 -0.66 12.90
C ARG A 50 11.00 -0.63 12.24
N ALA A 51 10.94 -0.71 10.92
CA ALA A 51 9.69 -0.84 10.18
C ALA A 51 9.06 -2.23 10.42
N GLU A 52 9.87 -3.29 10.41
CA GLU A 52 9.43 -4.66 10.74
C GLU A 52 8.88 -4.76 12.17
N ASP A 53 9.55 -4.16 13.16
CA ASP A 53 9.06 -4.06 14.54
C ASP A 53 7.74 -3.29 14.64
N ARG A 54 7.52 -2.31 13.75
CA ARG A 54 6.22 -1.62 13.66
C ARG A 54 5.13 -2.53 13.11
N ILE A 55 5.43 -3.39 12.12
CA ILE A 55 4.47 -4.36 11.56
C ILE A 55 3.97 -5.28 12.67
N GLN A 56 4.86 -5.83 13.49
CA GLN A 56 4.45 -6.76 14.56
C GLN A 56 3.41 -6.13 15.50
N ARG A 57 3.62 -4.86 15.90
CA ARG A 57 2.67 -4.11 16.73
C ARG A 57 1.43 -3.66 15.96
N ALA A 58 1.53 -3.44 14.64
CA ALA A 58 0.41 -3.03 13.80
C ALA A 58 -0.62 -4.15 13.62
N ARG A 59 -0.14 -5.39 13.48
CA ARG A 59 -0.96 -6.59 13.28
C ARG A 59 -1.97 -6.84 14.39
N GLU A 60 -1.76 -6.29 15.58
CA GLU A 60 -2.66 -6.44 16.73
C GLU A 60 -3.78 -5.38 16.75
N LEU A 61 -3.65 -4.31 15.96
CA LEU A 61 -4.61 -3.20 15.98
C LEU A 61 -5.90 -3.58 15.23
N PRO A 62 -7.06 -3.06 15.68
CA PRO A 62 -8.33 -3.22 14.95
C PRO A 62 -8.22 -2.75 13.50
N GLY A 63 -8.86 -3.48 12.58
CA GLY A 63 -8.76 -3.25 11.14
C GLY A 63 -7.53 -3.91 10.53
N PHE A 64 -6.33 -3.67 11.04
CA PHE A 64 -5.10 -4.29 10.50
C PHE A 64 -5.01 -5.78 10.78
N ARG A 65 -5.49 -6.23 11.95
CA ARG A 65 -5.53 -7.67 12.27
C ARG A 65 -6.41 -8.49 11.33
N ASP A 66 -7.34 -7.85 10.63
CA ASP A 66 -8.24 -8.50 9.67
C ASP A 66 -7.53 -8.72 8.32
N GLU A 67 -6.44 -7.98 8.05
CA GLU A 67 -5.62 -8.04 6.83
C GLU A 67 -4.11 -8.04 7.20
N PRO A 68 -3.62 -9.06 7.93
CA PRO A 68 -2.31 -9.04 8.61
C PRO A 68 -1.10 -9.16 7.68
N ASP A 69 -1.33 -9.51 6.41
CA ASP A 69 -0.30 -9.73 5.39
C ASP A 69 -0.24 -8.60 4.35
N CYS A 70 -1.07 -7.56 4.51
CA CYS A 70 -1.16 -6.43 3.57
C CYS A 70 -0.22 -5.27 3.94
N PHE A 71 0.94 -5.58 4.51
CA PHE A 71 1.99 -4.61 4.81
C PHE A 71 3.06 -4.63 3.72
N TYR A 72 3.61 -3.46 3.41
CA TYR A 72 4.69 -3.30 2.45
C TYR A 72 5.71 -2.28 2.96
N ILE A 73 7.00 -2.57 2.78
CA ILE A 73 8.10 -1.67 3.13
C ILE A 73 8.86 -1.34 1.85
N ASN A 74 9.04 -0.07 1.55
CA ASN A 74 9.96 0.39 0.51
C ASN A 74 11.02 1.35 1.07
N GLY A 75 12.24 1.23 0.54
CA GLY A 75 13.32 2.16 0.84
C GLY A 75 13.27 3.40 -0.05
N CYS A 76 13.68 4.55 0.47
CA CYS A 76 14.00 5.73 -0.33
C CYS A 76 15.15 6.54 0.31
N THR A 77 15.80 7.38 -0.48
CA THR A 77 16.84 8.29 0.03
C THR A 77 16.25 9.66 0.33
N VAL A 78 16.47 10.15 1.54
CA VAL A 78 16.13 11.52 1.91
C VAL A 78 16.90 12.52 1.05
N ASP A 79 16.20 13.56 0.59
CA ASP A 79 16.67 14.61 -0.32
C ASP A 79 17.04 14.11 -1.73
N GLN A 80 16.44 13.00 -2.17
CA GLN A 80 16.55 12.48 -3.54
C GLN A 80 15.19 12.55 -4.25
N ASP A 81 15.21 13.04 -5.49
CA ASP A 81 14.03 13.09 -6.36
C ASP A 81 13.80 11.72 -7.02
N GLU A 82 12.69 11.05 -6.68
CA GLU A 82 12.29 9.76 -7.29
C GLU A 82 11.49 9.97 -8.59
N TRP A 83 10.68 11.02 -8.64
CA TRP A 83 9.90 11.40 -9.82
C TRP A 83 10.50 12.67 -10.44
N ASN A 84 11.24 12.49 -11.53
CA ASN A 84 11.99 13.58 -12.17
C ASN A 84 11.24 14.22 -13.36
N GLU A 85 10.03 13.74 -13.66
CA GLU A 85 9.20 14.20 -14.77
C GLU A 85 7.97 14.99 -14.29
N GLY A 86 7.11 15.45 -15.20
CA GLY A 86 5.81 16.04 -14.86
C GLY A 86 4.67 15.05 -15.04
N PHE A 87 3.43 15.45 -14.73
CA PHE A 87 2.25 14.63 -15.04
C PHE A 87 1.90 14.70 -16.53
N VAL A 88 1.36 13.61 -17.07
CA VAL A 88 0.68 13.59 -18.37
C VAL A 88 -0.83 13.77 -18.18
N SER A 89 -1.48 14.50 -19.10
CA SER A 89 -2.92 14.64 -19.09
C SER A 89 -3.59 13.39 -19.65
N ILE A 90 -4.40 12.72 -18.83
CA ILE A 90 -5.23 11.60 -19.26
C ILE A 90 -6.60 12.15 -19.67
N LEU A 91 -6.96 12.01 -20.95
CA LEU A 91 -8.29 12.36 -21.44
C LEU A 91 -9.25 11.21 -21.13
N ARG A 92 -10.18 11.42 -20.19
CA ARG A 92 -11.33 10.53 -20.03
C ARG A 92 -12.43 10.99 -20.99
N ALA A 93 -12.87 10.10 -21.87
CA ALA A 93 -14.16 10.27 -22.53
C ALA A 93 -15.21 9.81 -21.51
N ASP A 94 -16.09 10.72 -21.10
CA ASP A 94 -17.22 10.35 -20.24
C ASP A 94 -17.95 9.16 -20.87
N GLN A 95 -18.16 8.09 -20.09
CA GLN A 95 -19.11 7.05 -20.50
C GLN A 95 -20.49 7.72 -20.52
N ALA A 96 -21.00 7.96 -21.73
CA ALA A 96 -22.40 8.33 -21.89
C ALA A 96 -23.26 7.16 -21.38
N ASP A 97 -24.16 7.48 -20.45
CA ASP A 97 -25.19 6.60 -19.90
C ASP A 97 -25.97 5.82 -20.97
#